data_AF-A0A7Y2B9D4-F1
#
_entry.id   AF-A0A7Y2B9D4-F1
#
_cell.length_a   1.000
_cell.length_b   1.000
_cell.length_c   1.000
_cell.angle_alpha   90.00
_cell.angle_beta   90.00
_cell.angle_gamma   90.00
#
_symmetry.space_group_name_H-M   'P 1'
#
loop_
_entity.id
_entity.type
_entity.pdbx_description
1 polymer ?
#
loop_
_entity_poly.entity_id
_entity_poly.type
_entity_poly.pdbx_seq_one_letter_code
_entity_poly.pdbx_strand_id
1 'polypeptide(L)'
;MSRLLSLIPGAVMVLFCVTVLQPGFTHTILLANFFFILAMGSLFEVYKVYNPIGTLFNSGFFLGCASFIYKPYSIYIFVIVLGIIALRSFKLKEILQVFLGFLCPLFLIGVFMYYNNSLNEYLDYCKISFSIPKVDFSNYRDLIKPIITIIIIIFLIFKQNALRKKKKFDAIKKVELNYWILFFGFFTLFFVEAISPIHLLIISLPIALLSGLILENKENSITKEFVFLGFIGFYFMFIFGII
;
A
#
# COMPACT_ATOMS: atom_id res chain seq x y z
N MET A 1 6.10 -2.60 -29.01
CA MET A 1 5.56 -1.63 -28.02
C MET A 1 6.75 -1.09 -27.26
N SER A 2 7.16 0.15 -27.53
CA SER A 2 8.19 0.85 -26.76
C SER A 2 7.78 0.82 -25.27
N ARG A 3 8.75 0.69 -24.36
CA ARG A 3 8.53 0.83 -22.92
C ARG A 3 8.25 2.30 -22.61
N LEU A 4 7.12 2.82 -23.07
CA LEU A 4 6.60 4.07 -22.54
C LEU A 4 6.19 3.79 -21.09
N LEU A 5 6.80 4.49 -20.13
CA LEU A 5 6.33 4.47 -18.76
C LEU A 5 4.87 4.88 -18.78
N SER A 6 3.99 4.02 -18.30
CA SER A 6 2.59 4.38 -18.12
C SER A 6 2.45 5.23 -16.87
N LEU A 7 1.87 6.42 -17.04
CA LEU A 7 1.57 7.36 -15.96
C LEU A 7 0.21 7.08 -15.30
N ILE A 8 -0.59 6.16 -15.85
CA ILE A 8 -1.97 5.89 -15.44
C ILE A 8 -2.05 5.42 -13.97
N PRO A 9 -1.21 4.48 -13.48
CA PRO A 9 -1.25 4.08 -12.06
C PRO A 9 -0.99 5.26 -11.12
N GLY A 10 -0.07 6.16 -11.48
CA GLY A 10 0.21 7.36 -10.70
C GLY A 10 -0.98 8.31 -10.64
N ALA A 11 -1.66 8.52 -11.77
CA ALA A 11 -2.88 9.34 -11.82
C ALA A 11 -4.01 8.76 -10.96
N VAL A 12 -4.21 7.43 -10.98
CA VAL A 12 -5.21 6.79 -10.11
C VAL A 12 -4.82 6.90 -8.64
N MET A 13 -3.53 6.78 -8.30
CA MET A 13 -3.06 6.97 -6.93
C MET A 13 -3.40 8.37 -6.42
N VAL A 14 -3.11 9.41 -7.21
CA VAL A 14 -3.43 10.79 -6.85
C VAL A 14 -4.93 10.96 -6.66
N LEU A 15 -5.75 10.50 -7.60
CA LEU A 15 -7.21 10.61 -7.48
C LEU A 15 -7.74 9.88 -6.24
N PHE A 16 -7.27 8.67 -5.97
CA PHE A 16 -7.68 7.93 -4.78
C PHE A 16 -7.26 8.67 -3.50
N CYS A 17 -6.00 9.08 -3.40
CA CYS A 17 -5.50 9.84 -2.26
C CYS A 17 -6.34 11.09 -2.04
N VAL A 18 -6.63 11.84 -3.10
CA VAL A 18 -7.38 13.09 -3.09
C VAL A 18 -8.88 12.89 -2.77
N THR A 19 -9.48 11.75 -3.11
CA THR A 19 -10.85 11.42 -2.65
C THR A 19 -10.92 11.08 -1.15
N VAL A 20 -9.87 10.47 -0.61
CA VAL A 20 -9.79 10.09 0.81
C VAL A 20 -9.38 11.31 1.67
N LEU A 21 -8.38 12.04 1.20
CA LEU A 21 -7.88 13.29 1.74
C LEU A 21 -8.84 14.42 1.35
N GLN A 22 -9.80 14.70 2.24
CA GLN A 22 -10.30 16.08 2.34
C GLN A 22 -9.12 17.03 2.59
N PRO A 23 -9.26 18.36 2.43
CA PRO A 23 -8.17 19.32 2.16
C PRO A 23 -7.19 19.59 3.33
N GLY A 24 -6.82 18.58 4.13
CA GLY A 24 -5.66 18.57 4.99
C GLY A 24 -4.45 18.04 4.23
N PHE A 25 -3.49 18.93 3.94
CA PHE A 25 -2.35 18.65 3.04
C PHE A 25 -1.23 17.79 3.64
N THR A 26 -1.30 17.37 4.90
CA THR A 26 -0.19 16.68 5.56
C THR A 26 -0.67 15.49 6.39
N HIS A 27 -0.71 14.31 5.79
CA HIS A 27 -0.92 13.08 6.53
C HIS A 27 0.34 12.23 6.51
N THR A 28 0.84 11.93 7.70
CA THR A 28 1.97 11.02 8.01
C THR A 28 1.86 9.69 7.24
N ILE A 29 0.64 9.25 6.93
CA ILE A 29 0.36 8.04 6.13
C ILE A 29 0.83 8.16 4.68
N LEU A 30 0.79 9.34 4.05
CA LEU A 30 1.34 9.54 2.70
C LEU A 30 2.85 9.38 2.68
N LEU A 31 3.54 9.87 3.72
CA LEU A 31 4.97 9.66 3.86
C LEU A 31 5.30 8.18 4.08
N ALA A 32 4.50 7.47 4.88
CA ALA A 32 4.64 6.01 5.01
C ALA A 32 4.39 5.28 3.68
N ASN A 33 3.38 5.69 2.90
CA ASN A 33 3.13 5.17 1.55
C ASN A 33 4.33 5.35 0.62
N PHE A 34 5.00 6.50 0.67
CA PHE A 34 6.20 6.75 -0.13
C PHE A 34 7.30 5.71 0.16
N PHE A 35 7.61 5.48 1.44
CA PHE A 35 8.56 4.44 1.83
C PHE A 35 8.06 3.04 1.46
N PHE A 36 6.76 2.79 1.56
CA PHE A 36 6.17 1.52 1.16
C PHE A 36 6.29 1.24 -0.35
N ILE A 37 6.15 2.28 -1.20
CA ILE A 37 6.43 2.19 -2.64
C ILE A 37 7.88 1.75 -2.88
N LEU A 38 8.84 2.34 -2.18
CA LEU A 38 10.26 1.97 -2.28
C LEU A 38 10.52 0.53 -1.81
N ALA A 39 9.84 0.11 -0.74
CA ALA A 39 9.91 -1.26 -0.23
C ALA A 39 9.41 -2.28 -1.26
N MET A 40 8.30 -1.98 -1.94
CA MET A 40 7.75 -2.85 -2.98
C MET A 40 8.54 -2.80 -4.29
N GLY A 41 9.07 -1.64 -4.67
CA GLY A 41 9.94 -1.49 -5.83
C GLY A 41 11.19 -2.37 -5.70
N SER A 42 11.87 -2.29 -4.57
CA SER A 42 13.05 -3.13 -4.26
C SER A 42 12.71 -4.62 -4.19
N LEU A 43 11.53 -5.00 -3.66
CA LEU A 43 11.05 -6.39 -3.68
C LEU A 43 10.82 -6.91 -5.12
N PHE A 44 10.27 -6.10 -6.01
CA PHE A 44 9.98 -6.51 -7.38
C PHE A 44 11.22 -6.66 -8.27
N GLU A 45 12.34 -6.05 -7.87
CA GLU A 45 13.65 -6.18 -8.52
C GLU A 45 14.36 -7.49 -8.18
N VAL A 46 13.97 -8.17 -7.09
CA VAL A 46 14.58 -9.42 -6.61
C VAL A 46 14.41 -10.60 -7.58
N TYR A 47 13.43 -10.52 -8.49
CA TYR A 47 13.12 -11.57 -9.46
C TYR A 47 14.28 -11.82 -10.43
N LYS A 48 14.74 -13.08 -10.50
CA LYS A 48 15.84 -13.56 -11.37
C LYS A 48 17.21 -12.88 -11.19
N VAL A 49 17.41 -12.08 -10.15
CA VAL A 49 18.72 -11.50 -9.83
C VAL A 49 19.58 -12.51 -9.06
N TYR A 50 20.84 -12.70 -9.44
CA TYR A 50 21.75 -13.54 -8.67
C TYR A 50 22.17 -12.82 -7.38
N ASN A 51 21.99 -13.46 -6.22
CA ASN A 51 22.32 -12.92 -4.89
C ASN A 51 21.86 -11.46 -4.62
N PRO A 52 20.54 -11.21 -4.54
CA PRO A 52 19.94 -9.88 -4.36
C PRO A 52 20.01 -9.37 -2.91
N ILE A 53 21.21 -9.39 -2.30
CA ILE A 53 21.38 -9.09 -0.86
C ILE A 53 20.94 -7.65 -0.55
N GLY A 54 21.42 -6.69 -1.34
CA GLY A 54 21.10 -5.27 -1.14
C GLY A 54 19.62 -4.96 -1.36
N THR A 55 19.00 -5.51 -2.40
CA THR A 55 17.58 -5.23 -2.70
C THR A 55 16.64 -5.85 -1.66
N LEU A 56 16.96 -7.04 -1.13
CA LEU A 56 16.21 -7.65 -0.03
C LEU A 56 16.32 -6.82 1.26
N PHE A 57 17.54 -6.42 1.63
CA PHE A 57 17.75 -5.54 2.77
C PHE A 57 17.00 -4.22 2.61
N ASN A 58 17.09 -3.58 1.44
CA ASN A 58 16.40 -2.32 1.14
C ASN A 58 14.88 -2.45 1.24
N SER A 59 14.31 -3.57 0.78
CA SER A 59 12.87 -3.82 0.90
C SER A 59 12.44 -3.85 2.37
N GLY A 60 13.18 -4.57 3.21
CA GLY A 60 12.96 -4.56 4.66
C GLY A 60 13.15 -3.17 5.27
N PHE A 61 14.25 -2.49 4.93
CA PHE A 61 14.62 -1.18 5.45
C PHE A 61 13.55 -0.11 5.18
N PHE A 62 13.11 0.03 3.93
CA PHE A 62 12.07 0.99 3.60
C PHE A 62 10.75 0.66 4.27
N LEU A 63 10.41 -0.64 4.42
CA LEU A 63 9.23 -1.03 5.20
C LEU A 63 9.38 -0.66 6.68
N GLY A 64 10.57 -0.84 7.26
CA GLY A 64 10.89 -0.44 8.63
C GLY A 64 10.65 1.06 8.84
N CYS A 65 11.12 1.91 7.92
CA CYS A 65 10.83 3.34 7.92
C CYS A 65 9.32 3.62 7.83
N ALA A 66 8.59 2.97 6.91
CA ALA A 66 7.15 3.13 6.79
C ALA A 66 6.41 2.73 8.08
N SER A 67 6.83 1.64 8.72
CA SER A 67 6.25 1.13 9.97
C SER A 67 6.50 2.06 11.16
N PHE A 68 7.66 2.73 11.19
CA PHE A 68 7.91 3.73 12.22
C PHE A 68 7.00 4.94 12.06
N ILE A 69 6.85 5.43 10.82
CA ILE A 69 6.02 6.60 10.49
C ILE A 69 4.53 6.31 10.73
N TYR A 70 4.06 5.13 10.31
CA TYR A 70 2.70 4.67 10.56
C TYR A 70 2.70 3.19 10.89
N LYS A 71 2.51 2.89 12.18
CA LYS A 71 2.62 1.56 12.79
C LYS A 71 1.90 0.42 12.07
N PRO A 72 0.69 0.59 11.52
CA PRO A 72 0.00 -0.51 10.84
C PRO A 72 0.76 -1.06 9.60
N TYR A 73 1.70 -0.32 9.01
CA TYR A 73 2.53 -0.86 7.92
C TYR A 73 3.40 -2.03 8.35
N SER A 74 3.66 -2.22 9.65
CA SER A 74 4.43 -3.37 10.16
C SER A 74 3.87 -4.72 9.68
N ILE A 75 2.55 -4.84 9.47
CA ILE A 75 1.89 -6.05 8.97
C ILE A 75 2.41 -6.45 7.57
N TYR A 76 2.81 -5.48 6.75
CA TYR A 76 3.31 -5.78 5.40
C TYR A 76 4.64 -6.53 5.37
N ILE A 77 5.29 -6.77 6.52
CA ILE A 77 6.43 -7.68 6.59
C ILE A 77 6.04 -9.08 6.10
N PHE A 78 4.81 -9.53 6.40
CA PHE A 78 4.29 -10.80 5.90
C PHE A 78 4.15 -10.79 4.38
N VAL A 79 3.77 -9.65 3.79
CA VAL A 79 3.68 -9.52 2.33
C VAL A 79 5.07 -9.56 1.69
N ILE A 80 6.09 -8.95 2.29
CA ILE A 80 7.46 -9.05 1.77
C ILE A 80 7.95 -10.50 1.82
N VAL A 81 7.70 -11.22 2.91
CA VAL A 81 8.06 -12.64 3.05
C VAL A 81 7.33 -13.50 2.00
N LEU A 82 6.01 -13.32 1.84
CA LEU A 82 5.25 -13.96 0.76
C LEU A 82 5.77 -13.58 -0.62
N GLY A 83 6.24 -12.34 -0.78
CA GLY A 83 6.94 -11.81 -1.95
C GLY A 83 8.15 -12.62 -2.35
N ILE A 84 9.05 -12.85 -1.40
CA ILE A 84 10.24 -13.66 -1.61
C ILE A 84 9.85 -15.08 -2.02
N ILE A 85 8.92 -15.70 -1.30
CA ILE A 85 8.45 -17.07 -1.58
C ILE A 85 7.79 -17.18 -2.97
N ALA A 86 7.07 -16.14 -3.39
CA ALA A 86 6.37 -16.13 -4.67
C ALA A 86 7.30 -15.84 -5.86
N LEU A 87 8.32 -15.00 -5.68
CA LEU A 87 9.25 -14.58 -6.74
C LEU A 87 10.47 -15.50 -6.84
N ARG A 88 10.84 -16.21 -5.77
CA ARG A 88 12.05 -17.03 -5.66
C ARG A 88 11.83 -18.25 -4.77
N SER A 89 12.82 -19.14 -4.73
CA SER A 89 12.83 -20.24 -3.77
C SER A 89 13.09 -19.74 -2.34
N PHE A 90 12.36 -20.30 -1.39
CA PHE A 90 12.50 -20.00 0.03
C PHE A 90 13.93 -20.31 0.51
N LYS A 91 14.61 -19.30 1.05
CA LYS A 91 15.91 -19.44 1.72
C LYS A 91 15.87 -18.63 3.02
N LEU A 92 16.15 -19.30 4.15
CA LEU A 92 16.18 -18.64 5.46
C LEU A 92 17.11 -17.41 5.48
N LYS A 93 18.24 -17.48 4.78
CA LYS A 93 19.18 -16.36 4.63
C LYS A 93 18.51 -15.11 4.01
N GLU A 94 17.66 -15.28 3.00
CA GLU A 94 16.99 -14.16 2.33
C GLU A 94 15.92 -13.52 3.24
N ILE A 95 15.25 -14.32 4.06
CA ILE A 95 14.29 -13.84 5.07
C ILE A 95 15.01 -13.05 6.16
N LEU A 96 16.13 -13.58 6.68
CA LEU A 96 16.96 -12.88 7.66
C LEU A 96 17.46 -11.53 7.13
N GLN A 97 17.81 -11.44 5.84
CA GLN A 97 18.21 -10.17 5.22
C GLN A 97 17.09 -9.11 5.25
N VAL A 98 15.86 -9.51 4.95
CA VAL A 98 14.69 -8.61 5.06
C VAL A 98 14.44 -8.22 6.52
N PHE A 99 14.48 -9.18 7.46
CA PHE A 99 14.26 -8.87 8.88
C PHE A 99 15.32 -7.92 9.43
N LEU A 100 16.59 -8.12 9.10
CA LEU A 100 17.67 -7.20 9.47
C LEU A 100 17.45 -5.81 8.84
N GLY A 101 17.01 -5.77 7.58
CA GLY A 101 16.60 -4.53 6.92
C GLY A 101 15.49 -3.82 7.71
N PHE A 102 14.41 -4.53 8.03
CA PHE A 102 13.26 -3.99 8.76
C PHE A 102 13.61 -3.49 10.16
N LEU A 103 14.44 -4.24 10.90
CA LEU A 103 14.86 -3.87 12.25
C LEU A 103 15.88 -2.72 12.26
N CYS A 104 16.66 -2.54 11.20
CA CYS A 104 17.71 -1.52 11.13
C CYS A 104 17.21 -0.09 11.41
N PRO A 105 16.19 0.47 10.70
CA PRO A 105 15.72 1.82 10.97
C PRO A 105 15.10 1.95 12.38
N LEU A 106 14.39 0.91 12.84
CA LEU A 106 13.84 0.88 14.20
C LEU A 106 14.93 0.90 15.27
N PHE A 107 16.02 0.17 15.04
CA PHE A 107 17.17 0.16 15.93
C PHE A 107 17.87 1.52 15.96
N LEU A 108 18.13 2.13 14.80
CA LEU A 108 18.78 3.44 14.70
C LEU A 108 17.97 4.53 15.41
N ILE A 109 16.65 4.52 15.23
CA ILE A 109 15.75 5.46 15.91
C ILE A 109 15.75 5.20 17.43
N GLY A 110 15.74 3.94 17.85
CA GLY A 110 15.84 3.58 19.27
C GLY A 110 17.13 4.09 19.92
N VAL A 111 18.27 3.98 19.24
CA VAL A 111 19.56 4.54 19.72
C VAL A 111 19.50 6.07 19.82
N PHE A 112 18.90 6.74 18.83
CA PHE A 112 18.71 8.18 18.86
C PHE A 112 17.82 8.63 20.02
N MET A 113 16.71 7.94 20.27
CA MET A 113 15.81 8.23 21.39
C MET A 113 16.45 7.91 22.75
N TYR A 114 17.28 6.87 22.82
CA TYR A 114 18.08 6.60 24.02
C TYR A 114 19.03 7.74 24.35
N TYR A 115 19.73 8.28 23.35
CA TYR A 115 20.62 9.44 23.52
C TYR A 115 19.86 10.67 24.05
N ASN A 116 18.60 10.85 23.66
CA ASN A 116 17.75 11.96 24.08
C ASN A 116 16.98 11.69 25.40
N ASN A 117 17.27 10.60 26.12
CA ASN A 117 16.56 10.17 27.33
C ASN A 117 15.04 9.90 27.13
N SER A 118 14.57 9.68 25.90
CA SER A 118 13.17 9.39 25.56
C SER A 118 12.94 7.91 25.17
N LEU A 119 13.82 7.00 25.60
CA LEU A 119 13.73 5.57 25.25
C LEU A 119 12.40 4.94 25.70
N ASN A 120 11.90 5.30 26.89
CA ASN A 120 10.66 4.73 27.41
C ASN A 120 9.46 5.10 26.52
N GLU A 121 9.37 6.36 26.09
CA GLU A 121 8.33 6.83 25.17
C GLU A 121 8.40 6.08 23.83
N TYR A 122 9.61 5.83 23.33
CA TYR A 122 9.81 5.06 22.11
C TYR A 122 9.38 3.60 22.28
N LEU A 123 9.75 2.94 23.37
CA LEU A 123 9.34 1.57 23.65
C LEU A 123 7.81 1.45 23.79
N ASP A 124 7.18 2.43 24.44
CA ASP A 124 5.72 2.52 24.53
C ASP A 124 5.07 2.74 23.16
N TYR A 125 5.64 3.61 22.32
CA TYR A 125 5.20 3.78 20.94
C TYR A 125 5.31 2.49 20.11
N CYS A 126 6.37 1.70 20.31
CA CYS A 126 6.60 0.43 19.61
C CYS A 126 5.65 -0.70 20.04
N LYS A 127 5.05 -0.65 21.25
CA LYS A 127 4.16 -1.72 21.75
C LYS A 127 2.95 -1.91 20.84
N ILE A 128 2.87 -3.02 20.12
CA ILE A 128 1.75 -3.30 19.21
C ILE A 128 0.45 -3.38 20.02
N SER A 129 -0.44 -2.41 19.84
CA SER A 129 -1.80 -2.45 20.36
C SER A 129 -2.70 -3.14 19.35
N PHE A 130 -3.46 -4.13 19.82
CA PHE A 130 -4.52 -4.75 19.06
C PHE A 130 -5.84 -4.20 19.57
N SER A 131 -6.63 -3.62 18.67
CA SER A 131 -7.91 -3.03 18.99
C SER A 131 -8.96 -3.49 18.00
N ILE A 132 -10.16 -3.76 18.50
CA ILE A 132 -11.32 -3.97 17.65
C ILE A 132 -11.75 -2.59 17.16
N PRO A 133 -11.75 -2.35 15.85
CA PRO A 133 -12.11 -1.05 15.33
C PRO A 133 -13.54 -0.66 15.72
N LYS A 134 -13.69 0.52 16.33
CA LYS A 134 -14.99 1.14 16.55
C LYS A 134 -15.32 2.01 15.35
N VAL A 135 -16.48 1.76 14.74
CA VAL A 135 -17.01 2.56 13.63
C VAL A 135 -18.16 3.40 14.16
N ASP A 136 -18.00 4.72 14.12
CA ASP A 136 -19.08 5.63 14.44
C ASP A 136 -20.00 5.79 13.22
N PHE A 137 -21.25 5.32 13.36
CA PHE A 137 -22.27 5.39 12.30
C PHE A 137 -23.08 6.69 12.32
N SER A 138 -22.72 7.66 13.18
CA SER A 138 -23.48 8.90 13.38
C SER A 138 -23.40 9.87 12.20
N ASN A 139 -22.26 9.91 11.49
CA ASN A 139 -22.06 10.77 10.32
C ASN A 139 -22.17 9.99 9.01
N TYR A 140 -23.24 10.21 8.26
CA TYR A 140 -23.43 9.60 6.93
C TYR A 140 -22.32 9.98 5.93
N ARG A 141 -21.74 11.19 6.05
CA ARG A 141 -20.67 11.67 5.16
C ARG A 141 -19.37 10.89 5.34
N ASP A 142 -19.05 10.49 6.57
CA ASP A 142 -17.83 9.73 6.87
C ASP A 142 -17.92 8.27 6.39
N LEU A 143 -19.14 7.75 6.22
CA LEU A 143 -19.40 6.41 5.68
C LEU A 143 -19.26 6.31 4.15
N ILE A 144 -19.40 7.42 3.41
CA ILE A 144 -19.31 7.42 1.94
C ILE A 144 -17.95 6.91 1.47
N LYS A 145 -16.86 7.38 2.10
CA LYS A 145 -15.48 7.03 1.73
C LYS A 145 -15.22 5.51 1.86
N PRO A 146 -15.41 4.86 3.03
CA PRO A 146 -15.19 3.43 3.15
C PRO A 146 -16.09 2.62 2.21
N ILE A 147 -17.36 3.01 2.00
CA ILE A 147 -18.26 2.34 1.06
C ILE A 147 -17.69 2.36 -0.37
N ILE A 148 -17.25 3.53 -0.85
CA ILE A 148 -16.63 3.66 -2.19
C ILE A 148 -15.38 2.77 -2.27
N THR A 149 -14.52 2.77 -1.25
CA THR A 149 -13.32 1.92 -1.26
C THR A 149 -13.65 0.43 -1.31
N ILE A 150 -14.69 -0.02 -0.60
CA ILE A 150 -15.15 -1.42 -0.62
C ILE A 150 -15.67 -1.78 -2.02
N ILE A 151 -16.45 -0.91 -2.65
CA ILE A 151 -16.95 -1.13 -4.02
C ILE A 151 -15.78 -1.27 -5.01
N ILE A 152 -14.76 -0.41 -4.89
CA ILE A 152 -13.54 -0.49 -5.72
C ILE A 152 -12.82 -1.82 -5.48
N ILE A 153 -12.61 -2.22 -4.22
CA ILE A 153 -11.95 -3.49 -3.89
C ILE A 153 -12.71 -4.68 -4.48
N ILE A 154 -14.03 -4.73 -4.31
CA ILE A 154 -14.88 -5.79 -4.86
C ILE A 154 -14.72 -5.85 -6.39
N PHE A 155 -14.79 -4.70 -7.06
CA PHE A 155 -14.58 -4.62 -8.51
C PHE A 155 -13.19 -5.15 -8.93
N LEU A 156 -12.13 -4.79 -8.20
CA LEU A 156 -10.76 -5.26 -8.46
C LEU A 156 -10.61 -6.77 -8.26
N ILE A 157 -11.30 -7.35 -7.27
CA ILE A 157 -11.33 -8.80 -7.04
C ILE A 157 -12.02 -9.51 -8.21
N PHE A 158 -13.17 -9.01 -8.67
CA PHE A 158 -13.85 -9.58 -9.85
C PHE A 158 -13.00 -9.54 -11.12
N LYS A 159 -12.14 -8.53 -11.27
CA LYS A 159 -11.24 -8.38 -12.44
C LYS A 159 -9.91 -9.14 -12.32
N GLN A 160 -9.70 -9.91 -11.25
CA GLN A 160 -8.45 -10.62 -11.00
C GLN A 160 -8.02 -11.57 -12.13
N ASN A 161 -8.95 -12.36 -12.67
CA ASN A 161 -8.65 -13.30 -13.76
C ASN A 161 -8.24 -12.56 -15.04
N ALA A 162 -8.91 -11.45 -15.35
CA ALA A 162 -8.58 -10.61 -16.50
C ALA A 162 -7.18 -9.99 -16.37
N LEU A 163 -6.80 -9.58 -15.17
CA LEU A 163 -5.51 -8.95 -14.89
C LEU A 163 -4.31 -9.90 -14.96
N ARG A 164 -4.53 -11.21 -14.83
CA ARG A 164 -3.48 -12.24 -14.97
C ARG A 164 -3.39 -12.82 -16.39
N LYS A 165 -4.47 -12.71 -17.17
CA LYS A 165 -4.58 -13.29 -18.51
C LYS A 165 -3.48 -12.76 -19.45
N LYS A 166 -2.87 -13.64 -20.24
CA LYS A 166 -1.85 -13.32 -21.27
C LYS A 166 -0.61 -12.56 -20.76
N LYS A 167 -0.33 -12.56 -19.46
CA LYS A 167 0.89 -11.97 -18.89
C LYS A 167 2.00 -13.01 -18.70
N LYS A 168 3.25 -12.54 -18.68
CA LYS A 168 4.41 -13.37 -18.31
C LYS A 168 4.31 -13.78 -16.84
N PHE A 169 4.89 -14.92 -16.47
CA PHE A 169 4.86 -15.45 -15.11
C PHE A 169 5.30 -14.44 -14.03
N ASP A 170 6.39 -13.69 -14.27
CA ASP A 170 6.84 -12.61 -13.37
C ASP A 170 5.75 -11.57 -13.09
N ALA A 171 5.12 -11.07 -14.15
CA ALA A 171 4.05 -10.08 -14.04
C ALA A 171 2.81 -10.66 -13.32
N ILE A 172 2.51 -11.95 -13.48
CA ILE A 172 1.43 -12.62 -12.75
C ILE A 172 1.75 -12.63 -11.25
N LYS A 173 2.99 -12.97 -10.86
CA LYS A 173 3.41 -12.98 -9.45
C LYS A 173 3.38 -11.60 -8.81
N LYS A 174 3.81 -10.56 -9.52
CA LYS A 174 3.70 -9.17 -9.03
C LYS A 174 2.25 -8.74 -8.83
N VAL A 175 1.35 -9.12 -9.74
CA VAL A 175 -0.10 -8.88 -9.58
C VAL A 175 -0.67 -9.67 -8.39
N GLU A 176 -0.29 -10.93 -8.21
CA GLU A 176 -0.69 -11.76 -7.04
C GLU A 176 -0.23 -11.14 -5.72
N LEU A 177 1.01 -10.66 -5.65
CA LEU A 177 1.52 -9.97 -4.47
C LEU A 177 0.76 -8.69 -4.19
N ASN A 178 0.34 -7.95 -5.22
CA ASN A 178 -0.46 -6.76 -5.02
C ASN A 178 -1.86 -7.07 -4.44
N TYR A 179 -2.43 -8.24 -4.76
CA TYR A 179 -3.64 -8.73 -4.08
C TYR A 179 -3.37 -9.13 -2.62
N TRP A 180 -2.19 -9.66 -2.31
CA TRP A 180 -1.79 -9.88 -0.92
C TRP A 180 -1.66 -8.55 -0.14
N ILE A 181 -1.19 -7.47 -0.78
CA ILE A 181 -1.19 -6.13 -0.17
C ILE A 181 -2.62 -5.67 0.14
N LEU A 182 -3.60 -5.88 -0.75
CA LEU A 182 -5.01 -5.60 -0.45
C LEU A 182 -5.52 -6.41 0.75
N PHE A 183 -5.23 -7.71 0.75
CA PHE A 183 -5.68 -8.61 1.81
C PHE A 183 -5.11 -8.21 3.17
N PHE A 184 -3.79 -7.99 3.27
CA PHE A 184 -3.18 -7.55 4.53
C PHE A 184 -3.53 -6.10 4.89
N GLY A 185 -3.90 -5.26 3.91
CA GLY A 185 -4.48 -3.93 4.15
C GLY A 185 -5.83 -3.96 4.87
N PHE A 186 -6.56 -5.08 4.85
CA PHE A 186 -7.71 -5.26 5.74
C PHE A 186 -7.28 -5.49 7.20
N PHE A 187 -6.20 -6.24 7.41
CA PHE A 187 -5.69 -6.54 8.75
C PHE A 187 -5.09 -5.32 9.46
N THR A 188 -4.70 -4.27 8.73
CA THR A 188 -4.19 -3.03 9.33
C THR A 188 -5.22 -2.31 10.19
N LEU A 189 -6.52 -2.59 9.98
CA LEU A 189 -7.62 -2.04 10.78
C LEU A 189 -7.56 -2.47 12.26
N PHE A 190 -6.99 -3.65 12.55
CA PHE A 190 -6.88 -4.15 13.92
C PHE A 190 -5.71 -3.55 14.71
N PHE A 191 -4.86 -2.77 14.05
CA PHE A 191 -3.65 -2.16 14.63
C PHE A 191 -3.84 -0.66 14.86
N VAL A 192 -5.08 -0.19 14.85
CA VAL A 192 -5.45 1.21 15.05
C VAL A 192 -6.60 1.31 16.04
N GLU A 193 -6.44 2.20 17.03
CA GLU A 193 -7.39 2.37 18.13
C GLU A 193 -8.71 3.03 17.69
N ALA A 194 -8.64 4.00 16.77
CA ALA A 194 -9.80 4.66 16.19
C ALA A 194 -9.69 4.68 14.66
N ILE A 195 -10.69 4.11 13.97
CA ILE A 195 -10.74 4.18 12.51
C ILE A 195 -11.04 5.63 12.12
N SER A 196 -10.05 6.28 11.53
CA SER A 196 -10.28 7.47 10.72
C SER A 196 -10.43 7.08 9.24
N PRO A 197 -11.22 7.82 8.44
CA PRO A 197 -11.25 7.63 6.99
C PRO A 197 -9.85 7.74 6.35
N ILE A 198 -8.93 8.45 7.00
CA ILE A 198 -7.55 8.63 6.56
C ILE A 198 -6.77 7.31 6.53
N HIS A 199 -7.14 6.32 7.36
CA HIS A 199 -6.50 5.00 7.37
C HIS A 199 -6.60 4.29 6.01
N LEU A 200 -7.64 4.60 5.22
CA LEU A 200 -7.84 4.08 3.87
C LEU A 200 -6.69 4.42 2.91
N LEU A 201 -5.83 5.39 3.23
CA LEU A 201 -4.67 5.71 2.41
C LEU A 201 -3.65 4.58 2.32
N ILE A 202 -3.61 3.64 3.26
CA ILE A 202 -2.71 2.49 3.21
C ILE A 202 -2.92 1.65 1.94
N ILE A 203 -4.18 1.49 1.53
CA ILE A 203 -4.55 0.70 0.35
C ILE A 203 -4.43 1.49 -0.97
N SER A 204 -3.88 2.72 -0.93
CA SER A 204 -3.70 3.53 -2.13
C SER A 204 -2.78 2.86 -3.17
N LEU A 205 -1.64 2.31 -2.73
CA LEU A 205 -0.69 1.60 -3.60
C LEU A 205 -1.34 0.44 -4.36
N PRO A 206 -1.99 -0.53 -3.69
CA PRO A 206 -2.54 -1.67 -4.40
C PRO A 206 -3.71 -1.29 -5.31
N ILE A 207 -4.56 -0.35 -4.87
CA ILE A 207 -5.65 0.16 -5.70
C ILE A 207 -5.10 0.81 -6.97
N ALA A 208 -4.13 1.71 -6.84
CA ALA A 208 -3.52 2.42 -7.96
C ALA A 208 -2.90 1.48 -9.00
N LEU A 209 -2.13 0.49 -8.54
CA LEU A 209 -1.48 -0.47 -9.44
C LEU A 209 -2.49 -1.38 -10.15
N LEU A 210 -3.48 -1.94 -9.44
CA LEU A 210 -4.47 -2.83 -10.08
C LEU A 210 -5.41 -2.07 -11.02
N SER A 211 -5.92 -0.93 -10.59
CA SER A 211 -6.80 -0.09 -11.41
C SER A 211 -6.07 0.46 -12.65
N GLY A 212 -4.82 0.93 -12.50
CA GLY A 212 -4.00 1.38 -13.62
C GLY A 212 -3.80 0.27 -14.66
N LEU A 213 -3.54 -0.95 -14.22
CA LEU A 213 -3.43 -2.11 -15.11
C LEU A 213 -4.76 -2.47 -15.81
N ILE A 214 -5.91 -2.22 -15.18
CA ILE A 214 -7.22 -2.39 -15.82
C ILE A 214 -7.41 -1.34 -16.91
N LEU A 215 -7.11 -0.08 -16.60
CA LEU A 215 -7.25 1.05 -17.52
C LEU A 215 -6.34 0.92 -18.75
N GLU A 216 -5.11 0.42 -18.57
CA GLU A 216 -4.16 0.18 -19.66
C GLU A 216 -4.56 -0.95 -20.62
N ASN A 217 -5.40 -1.88 -20.18
CA ASN A 217 -5.77 -3.01 -21.01
C ASN A 217 -6.63 -2.54 -22.20
N LYS A 218 -6.27 -2.93 -23.42
CA LYS A 218 -6.90 -2.47 -24.67
C LYS A 218 -8.38 -2.86 -24.82
N GLU A 219 -8.83 -3.90 -24.13
CA GLU A 219 -10.24 -4.29 -24.13
C GLU A 219 -11.10 -3.14 -23.56
N ASN A 220 -12.02 -2.61 -24.36
CA ASN A 220 -12.94 -1.52 -23.99
C ASN A 220 -12.23 -0.24 -23.48
N SER A 221 -11.19 0.24 -24.19
CA SER A 221 -10.45 1.46 -23.82
C SER A 221 -11.37 2.67 -23.59
N ILE A 222 -12.32 2.89 -24.49
CA ILE A 222 -13.24 4.04 -24.44
C ILE A 222 -14.07 4.03 -23.16
N THR A 223 -14.67 2.90 -22.79
CA THR A 223 -15.50 2.83 -21.58
C THR A 223 -14.68 3.08 -20.31
N LYS A 224 -13.42 2.67 -20.31
CA LYS A 224 -12.50 2.85 -19.18
C LYS A 224 -12.11 4.31 -18.99
N GLU A 225 -11.82 5.00 -20.08
CA GLU A 225 -11.53 6.44 -20.09
C GLU A 225 -12.75 7.24 -19.60
N PHE A 226 -13.95 6.92 -20.07
CA PHE A 226 -15.18 7.56 -19.58
C PHE A 226 -15.43 7.31 -18.10
N VAL A 227 -15.19 6.10 -17.59
CA VAL A 227 -15.31 5.80 -16.15
C VAL A 227 -14.29 6.61 -15.34
N PHE A 228 -13.06 6.73 -15.83
CA PHE A 228 -12.02 7.50 -15.17
C PHE A 228 -12.34 9.01 -15.15
N LEU A 229 -12.79 9.57 -16.28
CA LEU A 229 -13.26 10.96 -16.37
C LEU A 229 -14.49 11.21 -15.50
N GLY A 230 -15.42 10.25 -15.45
CA GLY A 230 -16.58 10.29 -14.57
C GLY A 230 -16.18 10.34 -13.09
N PHE A 231 -15.15 9.60 -12.70
CA PHE A 231 -14.62 9.63 -11.33
C PHE A 231 -14.00 11.00 -10.98
N ILE A 232 -13.29 11.61 -11.94
CA ILE A 232 -12.78 12.99 -11.79
C ILE A 232 -13.94 13.98 -11.64
N GLY A 233 -14.97 13.88 -12.48
CA GLY A 233 -16.17 14.72 -12.41
C GLY A 233 -16.89 14.58 -11.06
N PHE A 234 -17.05 13.35 -10.57
CA PHE A 234 -17.63 13.07 -9.26
C PHE A 234 -16.82 13.72 -8.13
N TYR A 235 -15.49 13.64 -8.20
CA TYR A 235 -14.62 14.29 -7.22
C TYR A 235 -14.82 15.82 -7.19
N PHE A 236 -14.88 16.47 -8.36
CA PHE A 236 -15.16 17.91 -8.42
C PHE A 236 -16.53 18.25 -7.83
N MET A 237 -17.58 17.49 -8.16
CA MET A 237 -18.92 17.69 -7.58
C MET A 237 -18.92 17.60 -6.05
N PHE A 238 -18.14 16.66 -5.49
CA PHE A 238 -17.98 16.50 -4.04
C PHE A 238 -17.22 17.68 -3.39
N ILE A 239 -16.17 18.22 -4.04
CA ILE A 239 -15.47 19.41 -3.53
C ILE A 239 -16.39 20.63 -3.50
N PHE A 240 -17.17 20.85 -4.57
CA PHE A 240 -18.03 22.02 -4.70
C PHE A 240 -19.31 21.93 -3.86
N GLY A 241 -19.49 20.87 -3.08
CA GLY A 241 -20.64 20.70 -2.18
C GLY A 241 -21.97 20.50 -2.91
N ILE A 242 -21.91 20.11 -4.20
CA ILE A 242 -23.09 19.75 -4.99
C ILE A 242 -23.65 18.40 -4.50
N ILE A 243 -22.80 17.58 -3.87
CA ILE A 243 -23.07 16.27 -3.24
C ILE A 243 -22.29 16.23 -1.92
#